data_AF-L0G609-F1
#
_entry.id   AF-L0G609-F1
#
_cell.length_a   1.000
_cell.length_b   1.000
_cell.length_c   1.000
_cell.angle_alpha   90.00
_cell.angle_beta   90.00
_cell.angle_gamma   90.00
#
_symmetry.space_group_name_H-M   'P 1'
#
loop_
_entity.id
_entity.type
_entity.pdbx_description
1 polymer ?
#
loop_
_entity_poly.entity_id
_entity_poly.type
_entity_poly.pdbx_seq_one_letter_code
_entity_poly.pdbx_strand_id
1 'polypeptide(L)'
;MQVNVINQSKHPLPEYQTDLSAGLDLRANLAEPITLKPLERTLVGTGLFMELPAGHEAQIRPRSGLAYKHGITVLNSPGTIDADYRGEIKVLLVNLSNAPFEINDGERIAQMVVARHEQIQWKEAAEVSETQRGAGGFGSTGKS
;
A
#
# COMPACT_ATOMS: atom_id res chain seq x y z
N MET A 1 1.36 4.96 -19.61
CA MET A 1 1.79 3.58 -19.30
C MET A 1 0.54 2.71 -19.27
N GLN A 2 0.58 1.53 -19.87
CA GLN A 2 -0.48 0.53 -19.76
C GLN A 2 0.04 -0.64 -18.93
N VAL A 3 -0.82 -1.24 -18.11
CA VAL A 3 -0.51 -2.36 -17.21
C VAL A 3 -1.52 -3.46 -17.49
N ASN A 4 -1.05 -4.67 -17.75
CA ASN A 4 -1.94 -5.82 -17.92
C ASN A 4 -2.50 -6.19 -16.54
N VAL A 5 -3.81 -6.41 -16.47
CA VAL A 5 -4.51 -6.75 -15.24
C VAL A 5 -5.54 -7.84 -15.49
N ILE A 6 -5.62 -8.82 -14.60
CA ILE A 6 -6.72 -9.78 -14.52
C ILE A 6 -7.57 -9.38 -13.31
N ASN A 7 -8.87 -9.23 -13.53
CA ASN A 7 -9.84 -8.98 -12.47
C ASN A 7 -10.75 -10.20 -12.30
N GLN A 8 -10.56 -10.93 -11.20
CA GLN A 8 -11.40 -12.04 -10.77
C GLN A 8 -12.35 -11.64 -9.63
N SER A 9 -12.39 -10.36 -9.28
CA SER A 9 -13.30 -9.84 -8.26
C SER A 9 -14.71 -9.63 -8.81
N LYS A 10 -15.65 -9.41 -7.89
CA LYS A 10 -17.02 -9.00 -8.21
C LYS A 10 -17.14 -7.49 -8.51
N HIS A 11 -16.04 -6.75 -8.45
CA HIS A 11 -16.00 -5.29 -8.44
C HIS A 11 -15.33 -4.75 -9.71
N PRO A 12 -15.67 -3.52 -10.16
CA PRO A 12 -14.98 -2.90 -11.29
C PRO A 12 -13.50 -2.69 -11.00
N LEU A 13 -12.71 -2.55 -12.07
CA LEU A 13 -11.29 -2.19 -11.94
C LEU A 13 -11.15 -0.86 -11.17
N PRO A 14 -10.09 -0.70 -10.35
CA PRO A 14 -9.78 0.56 -9.70
C PRO A 14 -9.62 1.69 -10.71
N GLU A 15 -10.11 2.88 -10.36
CA GLU A 15 -10.03 4.08 -11.18
C GLU A 15 -9.54 5.28 -10.36
N TYR A 16 -8.88 6.21 -11.03
CA TYR A 16 -8.50 7.48 -10.42
C TYR A 16 -9.78 8.28 -10.15
N GLN A 17 -10.01 8.64 -8.89
CA GLN A 17 -11.25 9.30 -8.50
C GLN A 17 -11.34 10.76 -8.99
N THR A 18 -10.18 11.36 -9.29
CA THR A 18 -10.06 12.69 -9.90
C THR A 18 -8.86 12.71 -10.85
N ASP A 19 -8.83 13.67 -11.78
CA ASP A 19 -7.75 13.80 -12.79
C ASP A 19 -6.34 13.94 -12.20
N LEU A 20 -6.24 14.44 -10.96
CA LEU A 20 -4.98 14.68 -10.26
C LEU A 20 -4.75 13.69 -9.09
N SER A 21 -5.57 12.65 -9.00
CA SER A 21 -5.40 11.61 -7.97
C SER A 21 -4.11 10.83 -8.22
N ALA A 22 -3.29 10.67 -7.18
CA ALA A 22 -2.04 9.91 -7.28
C ALA A 22 -2.25 8.39 -7.23
N GLY A 23 -3.36 7.94 -6.62
CA GLY A 23 -3.61 6.53 -6.36
C GLY A 23 -5.00 6.06 -6.80
N LEU A 24 -5.10 4.75 -6.93
CA LEU A 24 -6.28 3.99 -7.33
C LEU A 24 -6.87 3.29 -6.10
N ASP A 25 -8.14 3.54 -5.76
CA ASP A 25 -8.78 2.91 -4.60
C ASP A 25 -8.95 1.39 -4.83
N LEU A 26 -8.40 0.57 -3.93
CA LEU A 26 -8.54 -0.90 -3.95
C LEU A 26 -9.73 -1.33 -3.10
N ARG A 27 -10.53 -2.24 -3.64
CA ARG A 27 -11.72 -2.77 -2.97
C ARG A 27 -11.47 -4.14 -2.37
N ALA A 28 -12.10 -4.42 -1.23
CA ALA A 28 -12.17 -5.75 -0.66
C ALA A 28 -13.01 -6.66 -1.56
N ASN A 29 -12.51 -7.86 -1.88
CA ASN A 29 -13.25 -8.90 -2.57
C ASN A 29 -13.51 -10.05 -1.61
N LEU A 30 -14.67 -10.07 -0.98
CA LEU A 30 -15.01 -10.95 0.13
C LEU A 30 -16.23 -11.81 -0.20
N ALA A 31 -16.27 -13.02 0.38
CA ALA A 31 -17.48 -13.84 0.42
C ALA A 31 -18.42 -13.37 1.54
N GLU A 32 -17.85 -13.08 2.71
CA GLU A 32 -18.54 -12.63 3.92
C GLU A 32 -17.76 -11.47 4.57
N PRO A 33 -18.42 -10.55 5.30
CA PRO A 33 -17.73 -9.48 6.02
C PRO A 33 -16.70 -10.00 7.02
N ILE A 34 -15.63 -9.22 7.24
CA ILE A 34 -14.58 -9.52 8.24
C ILE A 34 -14.65 -8.48 9.34
N THR A 35 -14.94 -8.91 10.58
CA THR A 35 -14.77 -8.06 11.76
C THR A 35 -13.32 -8.10 12.22
N LEU A 36 -12.67 -6.94 12.24
CA LEU A 36 -11.30 -6.75 12.70
C LEU A 36 -11.30 -6.07 14.08
N LYS A 37 -10.98 -6.82 15.14
CA LYS A 37 -10.95 -6.28 16.51
C LYS A 37 -9.71 -5.40 16.74
N PRO A 38 -9.68 -4.59 17.82
CA PRO A 38 -8.48 -3.85 18.22
C PRO A 38 -7.23 -4.73 18.23
N LEU A 39 -6.16 -4.22 17.60
CA LEU A 39 -4.85 -4.86 17.43
C LEU A 39 -4.82 -6.16 16.60
N GLU A 40 -5.96 -6.56 16.02
CA GLU A 40 -5.98 -7.64 15.04
C GLU A 40 -5.50 -7.17 13.67
N ARG A 41 -5.01 -8.13 12.89
CA ARG A 41 -4.59 -7.94 11.51
C ARG A 41 -5.18 -9.04 10.63
N THR A 42 -5.51 -8.69 9.40
CA THR A 42 -6.04 -9.62 8.42
C THR A 42 -5.53 -9.29 7.02
N LEU A 43 -5.43 -10.31 6.19
CA LEU A 43 -5.02 -10.17 4.80
C LEU A 43 -6.28 -10.21 3.92
N VAL A 44 -6.64 -9.07 3.33
CA VAL A 44 -7.84 -8.91 2.51
C VAL A 44 -7.51 -9.05 1.04
N GLY A 45 -8.17 -9.98 0.35
CA GLY A 45 -8.06 -10.16 -1.09
C GLY A 45 -8.74 -9.04 -1.88
N THR A 46 -8.19 -8.71 -3.04
CA THR A 46 -8.78 -7.74 -3.97
C THR A 46 -9.34 -8.40 -5.23
N GLY A 47 -8.99 -9.67 -5.50
CA GLY A 47 -9.27 -10.36 -6.76
C GLY A 47 -8.50 -9.82 -7.97
N LEU A 48 -7.53 -8.93 -7.76
CA LEU A 48 -6.73 -8.32 -8.82
C LEU A 48 -5.36 -9.00 -8.93
N PHE A 49 -4.91 -9.21 -10.16
CA PHE A 49 -3.59 -9.70 -10.51
C PHE A 49 -3.02 -8.79 -11.57
N MET A 50 -1.76 -8.38 -11.47
CA MET A 50 -1.20 -7.38 -12.37
C MET A 50 0.18 -7.72 -12.86
N GLU A 51 0.55 -7.11 -13.98
CA GLU A 51 1.87 -7.18 -14.58
C GLU A 51 2.41 -5.76 -14.74
N LEU A 52 3.26 -5.36 -13.81
CA LEU A 52 3.94 -4.07 -13.89
C LEU A 52 5.15 -4.17 -14.83
N PRO A 53 5.50 -3.07 -15.53
CA PRO A 53 6.74 -3.00 -16.28
C PRO A 53 7.96 -2.99 -15.34
N ALA A 54 9.10 -3.47 -15.83
CA ALA A 54 10.37 -3.37 -15.11
C ALA A 54 10.69 -1.91 -14.70
N GLY A 55 11.37 -1.75 -13.56
CA GLY A 55 11.68 -0.45 -12.97
C GLY A 55 10.48 0.24 -12.31
N HIS A 56 9.37 -0.47 -12.09
CA HIS A 56 8.21 0.02 -11.36
C HIS A 56 7.82 -0.94 -10.24
N GLU A 57 7.27 -0.38 -9.17
CA GLU A 57 6.55 -1.11 -8.13
C GLU A 57 5.14 -0.52 -7.97
N ALA A 58 4.20 -1.29 -7.43
CA ALA A 58 2.96 -0.74 -6.92
C ALA A 58 3.01 -0.67 -5.40
N GLN A 59 2.76 0.53 -4.87
CA GLN A 59 2.76 0.83 -3.45
C GLN A 59 1.33 0.85 -2.92
N ILE A 60 1.01 -0.08 -2.02
CA ILE A 60 -0.27 -0.16 -1.34
C ILE A 60 -0.22 0.71 -0.08
N ARG A 61 -1.02 1.76 -0.06
CA ARG A 61 -1.02 2.80 0.97
C ARG A 61 -2.38 2.87 1.70
N PRO A 62 -2.39 3.31 2.97
CA PRO A 62 -3.62 3.56 3.71
C PRO A 62 -4.47 4.66 3.07
N ARG A 63 -5.79 4.59 3.24
CA ARG A 63 -6.70 5.70 2.93
C ARG A 63 -6.81 6.58 4.16
N SER A 64 -6.60 7.89 4.01
CA SER A 64 -6.58 8.84 5.14
C SER A 64 -7.87 8.82 5.96
N GLY A 65 -9.03 8.66 5.29
CA GLY A 65 -10.33 8.56 5.95
C GLY A 65 -10.45 7.36 6.89
N LEU A 66 -9.98 6.18 6.47
CA LEU A 66 -9.98 4.96 7.29
C LEU A 66 -9.00 5.08 8.46
N ALA A 67 -7.80 5.61 8.19
CA ALA A 67 -6.79 5.80 9.22
C ALA A 67 -7.25 6.78 10.32
N TYR A 68 -7.79 7.94 9.92
CA TYR A 68 -8.21 8.97 10.87
C TYR A 68 -9.49 8.62 11.63
N LYS A 69 -10.52 8.11 10.93
CA LYS A 69 -11.85 7.89 11.54
C LYS A 69 -11.97 6.55 12.27
N HIS A 70 -11.24 5.53 11.82
CA HIS A 70 -11.43 4.15 12.29
C HIS A 70 -10.13 3.51 12.80
N GLY A 71 -8.99 4.20 12.74
CA GLY A 71 -7.68 3.64 13.13
C GLY A 71 -7.25 2.46 12.25
N ILE A 72 -7.81 2.33 11.05
CA ILE A 72 -7.47 1.25 10.12
C ILE A 72 -6.34 1.70 9.20
N THR A 73 -5.29 0.90 9.16
CA THR A 73 -4.13 1.17 8.29
C THR A 73 -3.64 -0.10 7.61
N VAL A 74 -2.79 0.08 6.61
CA VAL A 74 -2.04 -1.01 5.98
C VAL A 74 -0.79 -1.26 6.82
N LEU A 75 -0.68 -2.43 7.44
CA LEU A 75 0.34 -2.74 8.44
C LEU A 75 1.76 -2.64 7.86
N ASN A 76 1.95 -3.10 6.63
CA ASN A 76 3.22 -3.05 5.92
C ASN A 76 3.35 -1.79 5.04
N SER A 77 2.64 -0.70 5.34
CA SER A 77 2.62 0.50 4.50
C SER A 77 4.01 1.17 4.36
N PRO A 78 4.40 1.59 3.14
CA PRO A 78 3.78 1.22 1.87
C PRO A 78 4.05 -0.26 1.56
N GLY A 79 3.00 -1.02 1.26
CA GLY A 79 3.16 -2.41 0.83
C GLY A 79 3.68 -2.47 -0.59
N THR A 80 4.80 -3.14 -0.83
CA THR A 80 5.41 -3.27 -2.16
C THR A 80 4.83 -4.46 -2.91
N ILE A 81 4.38 -4.21 -4.15
CA ILE A 81 4.07 -5.21 -5.16
C ILE A 81 5.14 -5.12 -6.25
N ASP A 82 5.95 -6.16 -6.36
CA ASP A 82 7.06 -6.25 -7.31
C ASP A 82 6.59 -6.45 -8.76
N ALA A 83 7.44 -6.06 -9.72
CA ALA A 83 7.09 -6.12 -11.13
C ALA A 83 6.95 -7.54 -11.69
N ASP A 84 7.60 -8.52 -11.07
CA ASP A 84 7.52 -9.94 -11.41
C ASP A 84 6.45 -10.69 -10.59
N TYR A 85 5.77 -10.01 -9.65
CA TYR A 85 4.66 -10.60 -8.91
C TYR A 85 3.46 -10.82 -9.82
N ARG A 86 2.92 -12.05 -9.81
CA ARG A 86 1.71 -12.44 -10.56
C ARG A 86 0.64 -13.07 -9.67
N GLY A 87 0.83 -13.01 -8.35
CA GLY A 87 -0.18 -13.43 -7.40
C GLY A 87 -1.28 -12.38 -7.24
N GLU A 88 -2.27 -12.71 -6.42
CA GLU A 88 -3.34 -11.78 -6.09
C GLU A 88 -2.79 -10.63 -5.25
N ILE A 89 -3.12 -9.40 -5.62
CA ILE A 89 -2.85 -8.23 -4.78
C ILE A 89 -3.72 -8.36 -3.52
N LYS A 90 -3.08 -8.42 -2.36
CA LYS A 90 -3.74 -8.47 -1.06
C LYS A 90 -3.31 -7.31 -0.18
N VAL A 91 -4.23 -6.85 0.66
CA VAL A 91 -4.03 -5.72 1.57
C VAL A 91 -3.93 -6.25 2.99
N LEU A 92 -2.78 -6.07 3.64
CA LEU A 92 -2.59 -6.43 5.04
C LEU A 92 -3.10 -5.29 5.93
N LEU A 93 -4.34 -5.39 6.37
CA LEU A 93 -4.97 -4.40 7.25
C LEU A 93 -4.69 -4.71 8.71
N VAL A 94 -4.55 -3.67 9.51
CA VAL A 94 -4.50 -3.72 10.99
C VAL A 94 -5.43 -2.67 11.57
N ASN A 95 -6.10 -3.03 12.67
CA ASN A 95 -6.91 -2.10 13.45
C ASN A 95 -6.10 -1.59 14.64
N LEU A 96 -5.75 -0.30 14.63
CA LEU A 96 -5.03 0.38 15.72
C LEU A 96 -5.96 1.21 16.61
N SER A 97 -7.27 1.11 16.41
CA SER A 97 -8.27 1.75 17.27
C SER A 97 -8.66 0.85 18.45
N ASN A 98 -9.48 1.40 19.34
CA ASN A 98 -10.07 0.68 20.48
C ASN A 98 -11.47 0.13 20.18
N ALA A 99 -11.96 0.22 18.94
CA ALA A 99 -13.27 -0.27 18.53
C ALA A 99 -13.12 -1.33 17.42
N PRO A 100 -13.99 -2.35 17.37
CA PRO A 100 -14.02 -3.26 16.22
C PRO A 100 -14.40 -2.49 14.94
N PHE A 101 -13.83 -2.92 13.81
CA PHE A 101 -14.16 -2.40 12.48
C PHE A 101 -14.60 -3.55 11.59
N GLU A 102 -15.74 -3.40 10.93
CA GLU A 102 -16.26 -4.40 9.98
C GLU A 102 -15.89 -4.01 8.56
N ILE A 103 -15.14 -4.89 7.88
CA ILE A 103 -14.77 -4.73 6.48
C ILE A 103 -15.83 -5.43 5.64
N ASN A 104 -16.50 -4.66 4.79
CA ASN A 104 -17.55 -5.17 3.90
C ASN A 104 -17.01 -5.46 2.50
N ASP A 105 -17.66 -6.39 1.78
CA ASP A 105 -17.35 -6.64 0.37
C ASP A 105 -17.54 -5.35 -0.45
N GLY A 106 -16.62 -5.08 -1.37
CA GLY A 106 -16.63 -3.89 -2.22
C GLY A 106 -16.18 -2.60 -1.54
N GLU A 107 -15.91 -2.62 -0.23
CA GLU A 107 -15.42 -1.45 0.48
C GLU A 107 -14.00 -1.08 0.02
N ARG A 108 -13.76 0.23 -0.12
CA ARG A 108 -12.44 0.75 -0.53
C ARG A 108 -11.52 0.78 0.69
N ILE A 109 -10.59 -0.16 0.76
CA ILE A 109 -9.79 -0.45 1.95
C ILE A 109 -8.36 0.11 1.92
N ALA A 110 -7.82 0.34 0.73
CA ALA A 110 -6.48 0.88 0.52
C ALA A 110 -6.44 1.66 -0.81
N GLN A 111 -5.31 2.29 -1.10
CA GLN A 111 -5.06 2.90 -2.40
C GLN A 111 -3.71 2.43 -2.94
N MET A 112 -3.62 2.26 -4.26
CA MET A 112 -2.41 1.83 -4.95
C MET A 112 -1.80 3.01 -5.71
N VAL A 113 -0.50 3.24 -5.52
CA VAL A 113 0.30 4.19 -6.32
C VAL A 113 1.36 3.42 -7.07
N VAL A 114 1.40 3.53 -8.40
CA VAL A 114 2.48 2.93 -9.19
C VAL A 114 3.65 3.91 -9.26
N ALA A 115 4.82 3.49 -8.79
CA ALA A 115 6.01 4.32 -8.66
C ALA A 115 7.20 3.72 -9.43
N ARG A 116 8.08 4.59 -9.95
CA ARG A 116 9.37 4.18 -10.51
C ARG A 116 10.37 3.91 -9.39
N HIS A 117 11.21 2.91 -9.58
CA HIS A 117 12.35 2.62 -8.72
C HIS A 117 13.59 2.27 -9.55
N GLU A 118 14.76 2.35 -8.93
CA GLU A 118 16.04 1.96 -9.53
C GLU A 118 16.54 0.66 -8.88
N GLN A 119 17.16 -0.21 -9.67
CA GLN A 119 17.90 -1.36 -9.15
C GLN A 119 19.37 -0.95 -8.99
N ILE A 120 19.85 -0.88 -7.74
CA ILE A 120 21.23 -0.49 -7.46
C ILE A 120 22.20 -1.66 -7.60
N GLN A 121 23.47 -1.33 -7.84
CA GLN A 121 24.59 -2.27 -7.68
C GLN A 121 25.47 -1.76 -6.55
N TRP A 122 25.86 -2.66 -5.65
CA TRP A 122 26.74 -2.32 -4.54
C TRP A 122 28.17 -2.12 -5.02
N LYS A 123 28.83 -1.08 -4.50
CA LYS A 123 30.27 -0.86 -4.60
C LYS A 123 30.80 -0.60 -3.20
N GLU A 124 31.46 -1.60 -2.60
CA GLU A 124 32.07 -1.46 -1.28
C GLU A 124 33.15 -0.37 -1.28
N ALA A 125 33.22 0.41 -0.20
CA ALA A 125 34.17 1.52 -0.04
C ALA A 125 34.63 1.61 1.42
N ALA A 126 35.85 2.11 1.64
CA ALA A 126 36.39 2.32 2.98
C ALA A 126 35.78 3.54 3.70
N GLU A 127 35.24 4.50 2.94
CA GLU A 127 34.62 5.72 3.45
C GLU A 127 33.50 6.22 2.52
N VAL A 128 32.61 7.06 3.06
CA VAL A 128 31.56 7.79 2.32
C VAL A 128 31.77 9.29 2.51
N SER A 129 31.44 10.10 1.51
CA SER A 129 31.63 11.56 1.56
C SER A 129 30.82 12.22 2.67
N GLU A 130 31.38 13.26 3.29
CA GLU A 130 30.65 14.08 4.25
C GLU A 130 29.50 14.87 3.59
N THR A 131 28.43 15.06 4.35
CA THR A 131 27.28 15.89 3.95
C THR A 131 26.87 16.77 5.11
N GLN A 132 26.11 17.85 4.85
CA GLN A 132 25.59 18.73 5.90
C GLN A 132 24.76 17.97 6.96
N ARG A 133 24.09 16.87 6.57
CA ARG A 133 23.32 16.02 7.50
C ARG A 133 24.21 15.05 8.28
N GLY A 134 25.28 14.54 7.66
CA GLY A 134 26.17 13.54 8.27
C GLY A 134 25.40 12.36 8.87
N ALA A 135 25.75 11.99 10.11
CA ALA A 135 25.08 10.93 10.87
C ALA A 135 23.79 11.37 11.60
N GLY A 136 23.28 12.58 11.36
CA GLY A 136 22.08 13.11 12.02
C GLY A 136 20.76 12.43 11.57
N GLY A 137 20.01 11.88 12.52
CA GLY A 137 18.70 11.26 12.31
C GLY A 137 17.77 11.38 13.52
N PHE A 138 16.56 10.80 13.45
CA PHE A 138 15.59 10.72 14.56
C PHE A 138 15.21 12.06 15.21
N GLY A 139 14.86 13.06 14.40
CA GLY A 139 14.47 14.39 14.91
C GLY A 139 15.64 15.33 15.19
N SER A 140 16.81 15.07 14.60
CA SER A 140 18.02 15.89 14.72
C SER A 140 17.88 17.36 14.26
N THR A 141 16.79 17.72 13.56
CA THR A 141 16.49 19.09 13.15
C THR A 141 15.52 19.82 14.09
N GLY A 142 15.11 19.20 15.20
CA GLY A 142 14.36 19.84 16.28
C GLY A 142 12.85 19.55 16.33
N LYS A 143 12.29 19.69 17.54
CA LYS A 143 10.86 19.81 17.83
C LYS A 143 10.56 21.31 17.90
N SER A 144 9.93 21.87 16.88
CA SER A 144 9.26 23.18 16.98
C SER A 144 7.93 23.02 17.70
#